data_AF-A0A1Z8WGH2-F1
#
_entry.id   AF-A0A1Z8WGH2-F1
#
_cell.length_a   1.000
_cell.length_b   1.000
_cell.length_c   1.000
_cell.angle_alpha   90.00
_cell.angle_beta   90.00
_cell.angle_gamma   90.00
#
_symmetry.space_group_name_H-M   'P 1'
#
loop_
_entity.id
_entity.type
_entity.pdbx_description
1 polymer ?
#
loop_
_entity_poly.entity_id
_entity_poly.type
_entity_poly.pdbx_seq_one_letter_code
_entity_poly.pdbx_strand_id
1 'polypeptide(L)'
;MAFKLTNPPYNMDSTPVYHVDMEDGVMGKANNNGTIIINKNVKPEDEQDVVNHEMVHIDQMRRGDLDYDDNYVYWQGKKYSRATMKEGAKNLPWEAEAYRKS
;
A
#
# COMPACT_ATOMS: atom_id res chain seq x y z
N MET A 1 -26.62 -28.05 13.81
CA MET A 1 -26.90 -26.87 12.97
C MET A 1 -25.81 -25.85 13.23
N ALA A 2 -25.02 -25.50 12.22
CA ALA A 2 -24.01 -24.45 12.34
C ALA A 2 -24.64 -23.11 11.93
N PHE A 3 -24.53 -22.08 12.77
CA PHE A 3 -24.97 -20.73 12.43
C PHE A 3 -23.80 -19.99 11.76
N LYS A 4 -24.08 -19.28 10.67
CA LYS A 4 -23.10 -18.44 9.98
C LYS A 4 -23.25 -17.02 10.52
N LEU A 5 -22.21 -16.49 11.16
CA LEU A 5 -22.19 -15.10 11.59
C LEU A 5 -22.04 -14.21 10.34
N THR A 6 -23.08 -13.46 10.00
CA THR A 6 -23.06 -12.54 8.85
C THR A 6 -22.41 -11.20 9.17
N ASN A 7 -22.29 -10.85 10.45
CA ASN A 7 -21.68 -9.61 10.92
C ASN A 7 -20.76 -9.90 12.13
N PRO A 8 -19.51 -10.33 11.90
CA PRO A 8 -18.53 -10.52 12.98
C PRO A 8 -18.30 -9.21 13.74
N PRO A 9 -18.16 -9.24 15.08
CA PRO A 9 -17.89 -8.04 15.89
C PRO A 9 -16.44 -7.54 15.76
N TYR A 10 -15.67 -8.11 14.84
CA TYR A 10 -14.28 -7.77 14.56
C TYR A 10 -14.13 -7.55 13.05
N ASN A 11 -13.39 -6.50 12.69
CA ASN A 11 -12.92 -6.30 11.33
C ASN A 11 -11.56 -7.02 11.21
N MET A 12 -11.48 -8.08 10.40
CA MET A 12 -10.20 -8.72 10.09
C MET A 12 -9.64 -8.08 8.82
N ASP A 13 -8.78 -7.09 8.97
CA ASP A 13 -7.82 -6.78 7.91
C ASP A 13 -6.57 -7.60 8.18
N SER A 14 -6.42 -8.70 7.45
CA SER A 14 -5.35 -9.69 7.63
C SER A 14 -4.12 -9.38 6.78
N THR A 15 -3.96 -8.15 6.30
CA THR A 15 -2.80 -7.71 5.52
C THR A 15 -1.53 -7.94 6.32
N PRO A 16 -0.63 -8.84 5.86
CA PRO A 16 0.63 -9.09 6.55
C PRO A 16 1.54 -7.88 6.43
N VAL A 17 2.13 -7.47 7.56
CA VAL A 17 3.13 -6.39 7.64
C VAL A 17 4.47 -7.01 8.03
N TYR A 18 5.53 -6.70 7.28
CA TYR A 18 6.88 -7.20 7.52
C TYR A 18 7.88 -6.05 7.62
N HIS A 19 8.84 -6.17 8.53
CA HIS A 19 9.94 -5.22 8.67
C HIS A 19 11.19 -5.75 7.97
N VAL A 20 11.74 -4.98 7.04
CA VAL A 20 12.95 -5.34 6.29
C VAL A 20 13.90 -4.16 6.19
N ASP A 21 15.16 -4.44 5.87
CA ASP A 21 16.08 -3.40 5.41
C ASP A 21 15.65 -2.91 4.03
N MET A 22 15.32 -1.62 3.94
CA MET A 22 14.97 -0.96 2.68
C MET A 22 16.00 0.13 2.37
N GLU A 23 16.01 0.57 1.11
CA GLU A 23 16.86 1.65 0.64
C GLU A 23 16.59 2.98 1.38
N ASP A 24 17.62 3.82 1.47
CA ASP A 24 17.53 5.12 2.13
C ASP A 24 16.44 6.00 1.49
N GLY A 25 15.51 6.47 2.32
CA GLY A 25 14.39 7.32 1.89
C GLY A 25 13.08 6.59 1.59
N VAL A 26 13.07 5.25 1.63
CA VAL A 26 11.83 4.46 1.54
C VAL A 26 11.42 4.01 2.95
N MET A 27 10.25 4.47 3.39
CA MET A 27 9.71 4.13 4.72
C MET A 27 8.81 2.88 4.68
N GLY A 28 8.07 2.69 3.59
CA GLY A 28 7.17 1.56 3.40
C GLY A 28 6.90 1.28 1.92
N LYS A 29 6.29 0.11 1.66
CA LYS A 29 5.85 -0.32 0.34
C LYS A 29 4.72 -1.35 0.44
N ALA A 30 3.61 -1.09 -0.23
CA ALA A 30 2.58 -2.08 -0.55
C ALA A 30 2.97 -2.94 -1.76
N ASN A 31 2.77 -4.25 -1.66
CA ASN A 31 3.01 -5.22 -2.72
C ASN A 31 1.70 -5.73 -3.33
N ASN A 32 1.72 -6.02 -4.63
CA ASN A 32 0.56 -6.57 -5.37
C ASN A 32 0.06 -7.93 -4.82
N ASN A 33 0.87 -8.63 -4.02
CA ASN A 33 0.44 -9.85 -3.31
C ASN A 33 -0.37 -9.57 -2.03
N GLY A 34 -0.69 -8.30 -1.74
CA GLY A 34 -1.47 -7.89 -0.58
C GLY A 34 -0.67 -7.76 0.71
N THR A 35 0.65 -7.65 0.65
CA THR A 35 1.52 -7.48 1.83
C THR A 35 2.08 -6.07 1.91
N ILE A 36 2.33 -5.60 3.13
CA ILE A 36 3.03 -4.34 3.39
C ILE A 36 4.42 -4.66 3.91
N ILE A 37 5.41 -3.96 3.38
CA ILE A 37 6.77 -3.98 3.86
C ILE A 37 7.10 -2.61 4.44
N ILE A 38 7.66 -2.58 5.65
CA ILE A 38 8.10 -1.36 6.34
C ILE A 38 9.60 -1.43 6.53
N ASN A 39 10.27 -0.29 6.38
CA ASN A 39 11.67 -0.18 6.67
C ASN A 39 11.89 -0.34 8.19
N LYS A 40 12.74 -1.30 8.58
CA LYS A 40 13.00 -1.61 10.00
C LYS A 40 13.53 -0.41 10.81
N ASN A 41 14.04 0.63 10.13
CA ASN A 41 14.58 1.84 10.74
C ASN A 41 13.54 2.96 10.91
N VAL A 42 12.28 2.74 10.50
CA VAL A 42 11.18 3.67 10.77
C VAL A 42 10.99 3.78 12.29
N LYS A 43 10.76 5.00 12.75
CA LYS A 43 10.51 5.22 14.17
C LYS A 43 9.17 4.58 14.57
N PRO A 44 9.06 4.00 15.78
CA PRO A 44 7.81 3.41 16.24
C PRO A 44 6.61 4.37 16.23
N GLU A 45 6.86 5.67 16.40
CA GLU A 45 5.82 6.72 16.36
C GLU A 45 5.26 6.97 14.95
N ASP A 46 6.05 6.73 13.90
CA ASP A 46 5.68 6.96 12.50
C ASP A 46 5.18 5.67 11.82
N GLU A 47 5.42 4.50 12.43
CA GLU A 47 5.13 3.19 11.83
C GLU A 47 3.66 3.03 11.46
N GLN A 48 2.75 3.44 12.36
CA GLN A 48 1.31 3.31 12.11
C GLN A 48 0.85 4.21 10.96
N ASP A 49 1.44 5.40 10.81
CA ASP A 49 1.11 6.31 9.72
C ASP A 49 1.58 5.76 8.37
N VAL A 50 2.77 5.15 8.35
CA VAL A 50 3.27 4.41 7.18
C VAL A 50 2.35 3.25 6.85
N VAL A 51 1.94 2.44 7.83
CA VAL A 51 0.96 1.35 7.62
C VAL A 51 -0.33 1.89 7.03
N ASN A 52 -0.87 2.98 7.58
CA ASN A 52 -2.13 3.57 7.10
C ASN A 52 -2.01 4.04 5.65
N HIS A 53 -0.90 4.68 5.27
CA HIS A 53 -0.60 5.07 3.90
C HIS A 53 -0.52 3.86 2.96
N GLU A 54 0.27 2.85 3.31
CA GLU A 54 0.42 1.64 2.49
C GLU A 54 -0.88 0.82 2.41
N MET A 55 -1.72 0.86 3.44
CA MET A 55 -3.04 0.23 3.41
C MET A 55 -3.98 0.87 2.37
N VAL A 56 -3.83 2.18 2.09
CA VAL A 56 -4.58 2.80 0.98
C VAL A 56 -4.12 2.24 -0.36
N HIS A 57 -2.81 1.99 -0.54
CA HIS A 57 -2.31 1.33 -1.74
C HIS A 57 -2.81 -0.12 -1.86
N ILE A 58 -2.89 -0.86 -0.75
CA ILE A 58 -3.49 -2.20 -0.73
C ILE A 58 -4.97 -2.16 -1.13
N ASP A 59 -5.73 -1.18 -0.64
CA ASP A 59 -7.13 -0.98 -1.05
C ASP A 59 -7.24 -0.64 -2.55
N GLN A 60 -6.40 0.26 -3.05
CA GLN A 60 -6.33 0.60 -4.48
C GLN A 60 -6.04 -0.65 -5.33
N MET A 61 -5.12 -1.51 -4.89
CA MET A 61 -4.82 -2.79 -5.56
C MET A 61 -6.00 -3.76 -5.49
N ARG A 62 -6.65 -3.91 -4.32
CA ARG A 62 -7.84 -4.76 -4.15
C ARG A 62 -9.00 -4.31 -5.04
N ARG A 63 -9.16 -3.01 -5.26
CA ARG A 63 -10.16 -2.43 -6.17
C ARG A 63 -9.80 -2.59 -7.66
N GLY A 64 -8.55 -2.93 -7.98
CA GLY A 64 -8.04 -2.98 -9.36
C GLY A 64 -7.70 -1.60 -9.94
N ASP A 65 -7.61 -0.58 -9.10
CA ASP A 65 -7.25 0.78 -9.51
C ASP A 65 -5.73 0.93 -9.67
N LEU A 66 -4.94 0.29 -8.80
CA LEU A 66 -3.47 0.34 -8.81
C LEU A 66 -2.89 -1.05 -9.07
N ASP A 67 -1.96 -1.13 -10.01
CA ASP A 67 -1.11 -2.30 -10.23
C ASP A 67 0.24 -1.81 -10.76
N TYR A 68 1.28 -2.65 -10.72
CA TYR A 68 2.57 -2.31 -11.29
C TYR A 68 3.38 -3.54 -11.69
N ASP A 69 4.29 -3.34 -12.63
CA ASP A 69 5.35 -4.28 -12.98
C ASP A 69 6.72 -3.59 -12.90
N ASP A 70 7.78 -4.27 -13.35
CA ASP A 70 9.15 -3.74 -13.30
C ASP A 70 9.33 -2.46 -14.13
N ASN A 71 8.47 -2.20 -15.11
CA ASN A 71 8.59 -1.12 -16.07
C ASN A 71 7.49 -0.06 -15.96
N TYR A 72 6.31 -0.43 -15.45
CA TYR A 72 5.12 0.41 -15.50
C TYR A 72 4.30 0.37 -14.22
N VAL A 73 3.65 1.49 -13.92
CA VAL A 73 2.53 1.55 -12.97
C VAL A 73 1.24 1.74 -13.77
N TYR A 74 0.21 1.00 -13.38
CA TYR A 74 -1.12 1.04 -13.95
C TYR A 74 -2.04 1.72 -12.94
N TRP A 75 -2.68 2.80 -13.37
CA TRP A 75 -3.63 3.53 -12.54
C TRP A 75 -4.95 3.75 -13.29
N GLN A 76 -6.02 3.14 -12.80
CA GLN A 76 -7.37 3.21 -13.37
C GLN A 76 -7.39 2.97 -14.89
N GLY A 77 -6.69 1.91 -15.32
CA GLY A 77 -6.56 1.53 -16.73
C GLY A 77 -5.58 2.37 -17.56
N LYS A 78 -4.92 3.37 -16.98
CA LYS A 78 -3.85 4.15 -17.64
C LYS A 78 -2.48 3.61 -17.28
N LYS A 79 -1.55 3.66 -18.24
CA LYS A 79 -0.18 3.13 -18.11
C LYS A 79 0.83 4.27 -17.93
N TYR A 80 1.68 4.16 -16.91
CA TYR A 80 2.70 5.15 -16.54
C TYR A 80 4.08 4.49 -16.53
N SER A 81 5.04 5.03 -17.28
CA SER A 81 6.40 4.49 -17.35
C SER A 81 7.22 4.85 -16.12
N ARG A 82 7.78 3.85 -15.45
CA ARG A 82 8.68 4.02 -14.29
C ARG A 82 9.96 4.74 -14.68
N ALA A 83 10.44 4.57 -15.91
CA ALA A 83 11.64 5.22 -16.41
C ALA A 83 11.52 6.76 -16.51
N THR A 84 10.29 7.30 -16.60
CA THR A 84 10.06 8.74 -16.81
C THR A 84 9.44 9.43 -15.60
N MET A 85 9.16 8.70 -14.53
CA MET A 85 8.54 9.25 -13.32
C MET A 85 9.42 9.04 -12.10
N LYS A 86 9.22 9.89 -11.09
CA LYS A 86 9.84 9.72 -9.78
C LYS A 86 8.90 8.88 -8.92
N GLU A 87 9.28 7.64 -8.64
CA GLU A 87 8.51 6.76 -7.75
C GLU A 87 8.30 7.40 -6.36
N GLY A 88 7.12 7.18 -5.79
CA GLY A 88 6.72 7.78 -4.51
C GLY A 88 6.48 9.29 -4.53
N ALA A 89 6.44 9.94 -5.69
CA ALA A 89 6.18 11.37 -5.76
C ALA A 89 4.73 11.70 -5.36
N LYS A 90 4.55 12.58 -4.39
CA LYS A 90 3.24 12.95 -3.79
C LYS A 90 2.18 13.46 -4.78
N ASN A 91 2.59 13.87 -5.98
CA ASN A 91 1.72 14.37 -7.04
C ASN A 91 1.19 13.25 -7.96
N LEU A 92 1.66 12.01 -7.81
CA LEU A 92 1.12 10.88 -8.54
C LEU A 92 -0.32 10.60 -8.07
N PRO A 93 -1.24 10.22 -8.96
CA PRO A 93 -2.66 10.06 -8.61
C PRO A 93 -2.90 9.09 -7.45
N TRP A 94 -2.18 7.96 -7.42
CA TRP A 94 -2.30 6.95 -6.37
C TRP A 94 -1.72 7.43 -5.03
N GLU A 95 -0.56 8.10 -5.07
CA GLU A 95 0.07 8.73 -3.89
C GLU A 95 -0.83 9.83 -3.32
N ALA A 96 -1.40 10.69 -4.17
CA ALA A 96 -2.25 11.79 -3.74
C ALA A 96 -3.52 11.32 -3.02
N GLU A 97 -4.06 10.15 -3.40
CA GLU A 97 -5.15 9.53 -2.65
C GLU A 97 -4.66 8.97 -1.31
N ALA A 98 -3.51 8.28 -1.30
CA ALA A 98 -2.93 7.72 -0.08
C ALA A 98 -2.69 8.80 0.98
N TYR A 99 -1.97 9.88 0.64
CA TYR A 99 -1.72 11.01 1.55
C TYR A 99 -2.98 11.74 2.04
N ARG A 100 -4.10 11.63 1.32
CA ARG A 100 -5.37 12.27 1.72
C ARG A 100 -6.18 11.39 2.67
N LYS A 101 -5.98 10.07 2.62
CA LYS A 101 -6.75 9.07 3.38
C LYS A 101 -6.00 8.49 4.58
N SER A 102 -4.67 8.62 4.59
CA SER A 102 -3.79 8.26 5.70
C SER A 102 -3.79 9.31 6.80
#